data_AF-A0A815JJ54-F1
#
_entry.id   AF-A0A815JJ54-F1
#
_cell.length_a   1.000
_cell.length_b   1.000
_cell.length_c   1.000
_cell.angle_alpha   90.00
_cell.angle_beta   90.00
_cell.angle_gamma   90.00
#
_symmetry.space_group_name_H-M   'P 1'
#
loop_
_entity.id
_entity.type
_entity.pdbx_description
1 polymer ?
#
loop_
_entity_poly.entity_id
_entity_poly.type
_entity_poly.pdbx_seq_one_letter_code
_entity_poly.pdbx_strand_id
1 'polypeptide(L)'
;MTDTSEQEKDTESPSQRTVLLDIPPRLQWENNDGFCGETTIQSFGLYYGAWISQKLVRDINHGEYILHKLSPDDRRDPTHTLSVLHFTYEEWDWKNSPQPQFDDYCSWMKKCIIEGYPVIFVVYLLYSHFEYYDHIMPAIGVRFRDENEYDSNDTLIYQNLFHDKQIERKMNDKDLAATRKTCRKHCGQGGCIPLNVDYGIAVTGIVDEDRVTLPVRLSVSAWNEPNLHPAYNENPIEMDGNVTVRDLIVGKLYVLLRYSSYEYVPTKGTIGDFLLSNFDSKHEFIANDTIYNYTDPKKIPSTGSVYYRCVPQLQ
;
A
#
# COMPACT_ATOMS: atom_id res chain seq x y z
N MET A 1 -29.29 -6.57 60.72
CA MET A 1 -28.57 -7.42 59.77
C MET A 1 -29.31 -7.32 58.45
N THR A 2 -28.93 -6.34 57.64
CA THR A 2 -29.43 -6.18 56.27
C THR A 2 -28.23 -6.38 55.39
N ASP A 3 -28.25 -7.53 54.72
CA ASP A 3 -27.24 -8.02 53.79
C ASP A 3 -27.44 -7.29 52.46
N THR A 4 -26.51 -6.41 52.11
CA THR A 4 -26.44 -5.76 50.80
C THR A 4 -25.32 -6.42 50.02
N SER A 5 -25.67 -7.44 49.23
CA SER A 5 -24.82 -7.97 48.19
C SER A 5 -24.79 -6.98 47.02
N GLU A 6 -23.69 -6.24 46.90
CA GLU A 6 -23.35 -5.50 45.68
C GLU A 6 -23.17 -6.50 44.54
N GLN A 7 -24.01 -6.38 43.51
CA GLN A 7 -23.77 -7.03 42.22
C GLN A 7 -22.62 -6.28 41.54
N GLU A 8 -21.46 -6.94 41.46
CA GLU A 8 -20.40 -6.56 40.54
C GLU A 8 -20.97 -6.51 39.11
N LYS A 9 -20.99 -5.31 38.53
CA LYS A 9 -21.18 -5.14 37.10
C LYS A 9 -19.94 -5.71 36.41
N ASP A 10 -20.07 -6.87 35.79
CA ASP A 10 -19.18 -7.33 34.74
C ASP A 10 -19.13 -6.26 33.64
N THR A 11 -18.10 -5.41 33.67
CA THR A 11 -17.74 -4.55 32.56
C THR A 11 -17.10 -5.41 31.50
N GLU A 12 -17.88 -5.80 30.50
CA GLU A 12 -17.42 -6.46 29.29
C GLU A 12 -16.29 -5.62 28.66
N SER A 13 -15.08 -6.18 28.58
CA SER A 13 -13.94 -5.46 27.99
C SER A 13 -14.25 -5.11 26.53
N PRO A 14 -13.92 -3.91 26.02
CA PRO A 14 -14.20 -3.56 24.63
C PRO A 14 -13.59 -4.59 23.66
N SER A 15 -14.42 -5.14 22.78
CA SER A 15 -13.98 -6.09 21.76
C SER A 15 -12.97 -5.44 20.80
N GLN A 16 -11.87 -6.13 20.48
CA GLN A 16 -10.91 -5.65 19.47
C GLN A 16 -11.56 -5.52 18.08
N ARG A 17 -11.33 -4.40 17.43
CA ARG A 17 -11.67 -4.08 16.03
C ARG A 17 -10.50 -4.42 15.12
N THR A 18 -10.76 -4.72 13.85
CA THR A 18 -9.73 -4.95 12.83
C THR A 18 -10.03 -4.11 11.60
N VAL A 19 -9.04 -3.33 11.15
CA VAL A 19 -9.02 -2.75 9.80
C VAL A 19 -7.98 -3.53 9.01
N LEU A 20 -8.41 -4.12 7.90
CA LEU A 20 -7.54 -4.83 6.96
C LEU A 20 -7.85 -4.35 5.55
N LEU A 21 -6.86 -3.74 4.92
CA LEU A 21 -6.96 -3.20 3.57
C LEU A 21 -6.88 -4.35 2.57
N ASP A 22 -7.70 -4.28 1.53
CA ASP A 22 -7.80 -5.28 0.45
C ASP A 22 -6.59 -5.16 -0.49
N ILE A 23 -5.42 -5.50 0.03
CA ILE A 23 -4.12 -5.40 -0.65
C ILE A 23 -3.59 -6.81 -0.83
N PRO A 24 -3.53 -7.34 -2.07
CA PRO A 24 -3.07 -8.69 -2.31
C PRO A 24 -1.56 -8.81 -2.06
N PRO A 25 -1.08 -9.94 -1.52
CA PRO A 25 0.35 -10.19 -1.38
C PRO A 25 1.02 -10.35 -2.74
N ARG A 26 2.26 -9.89 -2.83
CA ARG A 26 3.08 -9.90 -4.04
C ARG A 26 4.46 -10.49 -3.75
N LEU A 27 5.10 -11.04 -4.78
CA LEU A 27 6.46 -11.58 -4.69
C LEU A 27 7.47 -10.59 -5.26
N GLN A 28 8.46 -10.22 -4.44
CA GLN A 28 9.57 -9.41 -4.92
C GLN A 28 10.58 -10.22 -5.73
N TRP A 29 11.32 -9.55 -6.61
CA TRP A 29 12.55 -10.10 -7.17
C TRP A 29 13.71 -9.93 -6.18
N GLU A 30 14.50 -10.98 -5.99
CA GLU A 30 15.59 -11.01 -4.98
C GLU A 30 16.96 -10.55 -5.52
N ASN A 31 17.02 -10.11 -6.78
CA ASN A 31 18.26 -9.69 -7.43
C ASN A 31 18.45 -8.17 -7.41
N ASN A 32 19.67 -7.71 -7.71
CA ASN A 32 20.01 -6.30 -7.89
C ASN A 32 19.58 -5.43 -6.68
N ASP A 33 20.05 -5.84 -5.51
CA ASP A 33 19.74 -5.27 -4.19
C ASP A 33 18.28 -5.45 -3.73
N GLY A 34 17.50 -6.28 -4.44
CA GLY A 34 16.12 -6.63 -4.11
C GLY A 34 15.11 -5.60 -4.64
N PHE A 35 13.84 -6.01 -4.77
CA PHE A 35 12.75 -5.17 -5.31
C PHE A 35 11.63 -4.92 -4.28
N CYS A 36 12.00 -4.83 -3.01
CA CYS A 36 11.05 -4.72 -1.90
C CYS A 36 10.17 -3.47 -1.97
N GLY A 37 10.77 -2.32 -2.23
CA GLY A 37 10.05 -1.06 -2.39
C GLY A 37 9.16 -1.06 -3.64
N GLU A 38 9.68 -1.56 -4.77
CA GLU A 38 8.92 -1.63 -6.03
C GLU A 38 7.71 -2.54 -5.93
N THR A 39 7.87 -3.69 -5.25
CA THR A 39 6.78 -4.65 -5.03
C THR A 39 5.74 -4.11 -4.06
N THR A 40 6.18 -3.32 -3.07
CA THR A 40 5.26 -2.57 -2.19
C THR A 40 4.43 -1.57 -3.00
N ILE A 41 5.05 -0.78 -3.88
CA ILE A 41 4.33 0.14 -4.78
C ILE A 41 3.38 -0.60 -5.72
N GLN A 42 3.79 -1.74 -6.29
CA GLN A 42 2.91 -2.58 -7.10
C GLN A 42 1.66 -3.02 -6.32
N SER A 43 1.84 -3.47 -5.07
CA SER A 43 0.74 -3.91 -4.20
C SER A 43 -0.24 -2.76 -3.92
N PHE A 44 0.29 -1.56 -3.66
CA PHE A 44 -0.54 -0.37 -3.42
C PHE A 44 -1.20 0.14 -4.70
N GLY A 45 -0.55 -0.02 -5.85
CA GLY A 45 -1.18 0.21 -7.16
C GLY A 45 -2.45 -0.60 -7.30
N LEU A 46 -2.39 -1.91 -7.00
CA LEU A 46 -3.55 -2.80 -7.10
C LEU A 46 -4.70 -2.32 -6.20
N TYR A 47 -4.37 -1.90 -4.98
CA TYR A 47 -5.32 -1.24 -4.10
C TYR A 47 -5.94 -0.03 -4.80
N TYR A 48 -5.17 0.89 -5.35
CA TYR A 48 -5.68 2.10 -5.99
C TYR A 48 -6.09 1.94 -7.48
N GLY A 49 -6.40 0.72 -7.92
CA GLY A 49 -6.95 0.47 -9.25
C GLY A 49 -5.91 0.59 -10.37
N ALA A 50 -4.66 0.23 -10.11
CA ALA A 50 -3.57 0.25 -11.08
C ALA A 50 -2.71 -1.02 -11.01
N TRP A 51 -2.28 -1.53 -12.16
CA TRP A 51 -1.14 -2.43 -12.27
C TRP A 51 0.09 -1.58 -12.57
N ILE A 52 1.18 -1.80 -11.81
CA ILE A 52 2.46 -1.11 -12.01
C ILE A 52 3.56 -2.16 -11.85
N SER A 53 4.35 -2.39 -12.90
CA SER A 53 5.39 -3.40 -12.88
C SER A 53 6.55 -3.00 -11.96
N GLN A 54 7.19 -3.97 -11.30
CA GLN A 54 8.33 -3.72 -10.41
C GLN A 54 9.46 -2.99 -11.16
N LYS A 55 9.72 -3.40 -12.40
CA LYS A 55 10.70 -2.76 -13.27
C LYS A 55 10.37 -1.28 -13.54
N LEU A 56 9.11 -0.95 -13.83
CA LEU A 56 8.72 0.43 -14.12
C LEU A 56 8.98 1.34 -12.92
N VAL A 57 8.66 0.87 -11.70
CA VAL A 57 8.95 1.64 -10.47
C VAL A 57 10.46 1.88 -10.32
N ARG A 58 11.28 0.85 -10.52
CA ARG A 58 12.76 0.93 -10.49
C ARG A 58 13.30 1.92 -11.52
N ASP A 59 12.76 1.90 -12.73
CA ASP A 59 13.19 2.78 -13.83
C ASP A 59 12.88 4.26 -13.52
N ILE A 60 11.66 4.55 -13.04
CA ILE A 60 11.23 5.90 -12.63
C ILE A 60 12.08 6.40 -11.46
N ASN A 61 12.34 5.55 -10.47
CA ASN A 61 13.13 5.91 -9.30
C ASN A 61 14.63 6.02 -9.59
N HIS A 62 15.08 5.66 -10.79
CA HIS A 62 16.50 5.64 -11.19
C HIS A 62 17.38 4.70 -10.35
N GLY A 63 16.79 3.61 -9.82
CA GLY A 63 17.47 2.68 -8.93
C GLY A 63 16.54 2.17 -7.84
N GLU A 64 17.10 1.40 -6.91
CA GLU A 64 16.35 0.78 -5.81
C GLU A 64 15.45 1.78 -5.09
N TYR A 65 14.17 1.44 -4.95
CA TYR A 65 13.20 2.25 -4.20
C TYR A 65 13.53 2.22 -2.72
N ILE A 66 14.20 3.27 -2.22
CA ILE A 66 14.63 3.42 -0.83
C ILE A 66 14.08 4.71 -0.23
N LEU A 67 13.75 4.67 1.07
CA LEU A 67 13.15 5.78 1.83
C LEU A 67 14.15 6.80 2.39
N HIS A 68 15.43 6.68 2.03
CA HIS A 68 16.48 7.60 2.43
C HIS A 68 17.46 7.82 1.28
N LYS A 69 18.17 8.94 1.29
CA LYS A 69 19.25 9.19 0.33
C LYS A 69 20.55 8.57 0.84
N LEU A 70 21.27 7.84 -0.03
CA LEU A 70 22.60 7.29 0.32
C LEU A 70 23.71 8.33 0.25
N SER A 71 23.54 9.38 -0.55
CA SER A 71 24.52 10.46 -0.71
C SER A 71 23.85 11.76 -1.19
N PRO A 72 24.53 12.91 -1.12
CA PRO A 72 24.01 14.17 -1.66
C PRO A 72 23.71 14.13 -3.17
N ASP A 73 24.44 13.30 -3.93
CA ASP A 73 24.29 13.14 -5.38
C ASP A 73 23.29 12.03 -5.77
N ASP A 74 22.67 11.38 -4.78
CA ASP A 74 21.69 10.34 -4.99
C ASP A 74 20.44 10.91 -5.68
N ARG A 75 20.19 10.41 -6.89
CA ARG A 75 19.07 10.83 -7.74
C ARG A 75 17.77 10.11 -7.41
N ARG A 76 17.82 9.05 -6.57
CA ARG A 76 16.62 8.34 -6.14
C ARG A 76 15.78 9.24 -5.25
N ASP A 77 14.49 9.21 -5.51
CA ASP A 77 13.51 9.99 -4.77
C ASP A 77 12.19 9.21 -4.72
N PRO A 78 11.89 8.55 -3.59
CA PRO A 78 10.69 7.75 -3.44
C PRO A 78 9.41 8.58 -3.60
N THR A 79 9.45 9.86 -3.21
CA THR A 79 8.31 10.78 -3.29
C THR A 79 8.07 11.29 -4.71
N HIS A 80 9.16 11.53 -5.45
CA HIS A 80 9.07 11.81 -6.89
C HIS A 80 8.43 10.64 -7.62
N THR A 81 8.86 9.41 -7.34
CA THR A 81 8.30 8.20 -7.95
C THR A 81 6.81 8.05 -7.67
N LEU A 82 6.37 8.26 -6.41
CA LEU A 82 4.94 8.27 -6.07
C LEU A 82 4.17 9.36 -6.83
N SER A 83 4.75 10.55 -6.96
CA SER A 83 4.13 11.68 -7.66
C SER A 83 3.99 11.39 -9.16
N VAL A 84 5.01 10.83 -9.80
CA VAL A 84 5.00 10.41 -11.22
C VAL A 84 3.95 9.32 -11.46
N LEU A 85 3.77 8.41 -10.51
CA LEU A 85 2.75 7.35 -10.59
C LEU A 85 1.34 7.82 -10.16
N HIS A 86 1.17 9.11 -9.90
CA HIS A 86 -0.07 9.79 -9.54
C HIS A 86 -0.68 9.29 -8.22
N PHE A 87 0.17 9.02 -7.22
CA PHE A 87 -0.24 8.80 -5.84
C PHE A 87 -0.17 10.07 -5.01
N THR A 88 -1.10 10.21 -4.06
CA THR A 88 -0.95 11.14 -2.92
C THR A 88 -0.33 10.39 -1.75
N TYR A 89 0.44 11.10 -0.91
CA TYR A 89 1.17 10.48 0.19
C TYR A 89 1.43 11.44 1.34
N GLU A 90 1.73 10.87 2.50
CA GLU A 90 2.20 11.53 3.71
C GLU A 90 3.47 10.82 4.21
N GLU A 91 4.55 11.57 4.42
CA GLU A 91 5.79 11.02 4.97
C GLU A 91 5.82 11.10 6.51
N TRP A 92 6.35 10.07 7.15
CA TRP A 92 6.69 10.12 8.57
C TRP A 92 7.82 11.14 8.81
N ASP A 93 7.63 12.09 9.73
CA ASP A 93 8.64 13.12 10.07
C ASP A 93 9.71 12.57 11.02
N TRP A 94 10.50 11.63 10.53
CA TRP A 94 11.60 11.02 11.27
C TRP A 94 12.70 12.00 11.67
N LYS A 95 12.81 13.16 11.00
CA LYS A 95 13.87 14.14 11.26
C LYS A 95 13.61 14.94 12.53
N ASN A 96 12.35 15.27 12.79
CA ASN A 96 11.96 16.10 13.93
C ASN A 96 11.31 15.29 15.07
N SER A 97 11.07 14.00 14.87
CA SER A 97 10.49 13.12 15.91
C SER A 97 11.48 12.76 17.02
N PRO A 98 11.06 12.78 18.30
CA PRO A 98 11.91 12.42 19.43
C PRO A 98 12.32 10.94 19.37
N GLN A 99 13.51 10.61 19.88
CA GLN A 99 13.96 9.22 20.00
C GLN A 99 13.73 8.67 21.41
N PRO A 100 13.37 7.38 21.57
CA PRO A 100 13.09 6.40 20.51
C PRO A 100 11.78 6.71 19.77
N GLN A 101 11.77 6.53 18.44
CA GLN A 101 10.63 6.91 17.58
C GLN A 101 9.53 5.85 17.51
N PHE A 102 9.83 4.60 17.87
CA PHE A 102 9.00 3.45 17.57
C PHE A 102 7.53 3.55 18.00
N ASP A 103 7.25 4.01 19.23
CA ASP A 103 5.87 4.08 19.73
C ASP A 103 5.05 5.15 18.98
N ASP A 104 5.63 6.34 18.78
CA ASP A 104 5.00 7.43 18.01
C ASP A 104 4.83 7.01 16.54
N TYR A 105 5.80 6.30 15.98
CA TYR A 105 5.75 5.75 14.63
C TYR A 105 4.64 4.71 14.47
N CYS A 106 4.49 3.77 15.41
CA CYS A 106 3.40 2.80 15.39
C CYS A 106 2.02 3.46 15.58
N SER A 107 1.94 4.49 16.42
CA SER A 107 0.74 5.32 16.57
C SER A 107 0.35 6.01 15.25
N TRP A 108 1.33 6.57 14.54
CA TRP A 108 1.12 7.15 13.21
C TRP A 108 0.68 6.10 12.18
N MET A 109 1.38 4.97 12.05
CA MET A 109 1.01 3.89 11.13
C MET A 109 -0.42 3.40 11.37
N LYS A 110 -0.80 3.21 12.64
CA LYS A 110 -2.16 2.81 13.03
C LYS A 110 -3.20 3.80 12.52
N LYS A 111 -2.98 5.11 12.73
CA LYS A 111 -3.91 6.16 12.27
C LYS A 111 -4.05 6.13 10.75
N CYS A 112 -2.94 6.07 10.01
CA CYS A 112 -2.96 5.96 8.55
C CYS A 112 -3.78 4.75 8.08
N ILE A 113 -3.56 3.57 8.66
CA ILE A 113 -4.25 2.35 8.27
C ILE A 113 -5.75 2.41 8.60
N ILE A 114 -6.13 2.98 9.75
CA ILE A 114 -7.54 3.18 10.12
C ILE A 114 -8.26 4.08 9.11
N GLU A 115 -7.58 5.12 8.61
CA GLU A 115 -8.08 6.00 7.52
C GLU A 115 -8.10 5.32 6.14
N GLY A 116 -7.62 4.08 6.03
CA GLY A 116 -7.60 3.33 4.78
C GLY A 116 -6.34 3.51 3.95
N TYR A 117 -5.30 4.12 4.52
CA TYR A 117 -4.02 4.41 3.86
C TYR A 117 -2.99 3.34 4.20
N PRO A 118 -2.56 2.52 3.22
CA PRO A 118 -1.49 1.58 3.49
C PRO A 118 -0.14 2.30 3.65
N VAL A 119 0.75 1.70 4.43
CA VAL A 119 2.02 2.32 4.80
C VAL A 119 3.20 1.51 4.28
N ILE A 120 4.10 2.18 3.58
CA ILE A 120 5.45 1.70 3.28
C ILE A 120 6.27 1.86 4.56
N PHE A 121 6.84 0.78 5.08
CA PHE A 121 7.74 0.85 6.24
C PHE A 121 8.99 -0.01 6.04
N VAL A 122 9.99 0.22 6.89
CA VAL A 122 11.29 -0.45 6.80
C VAL A 122 11.57 -1.35 7.99
N VAL A 123 12.42 -2.35 7.78
CA VAL A 123 12.90 -3.22 8.85
C VAL A 123 14.38 -3.57 8.74
N TYR A 124 14.93 -3.94 9.87
CA TYR A 124 16.15 -4.70 10.03
C TYR A 124 15.91 -6.20 9.82
N LEU A 125 16.91 -6.86 9.23
CA LEU A 125 17.02 -8.29 9.02
C LEU A 125 18.29 -8.81 9.70
N LEU A 126 18.19 -10.04 10.19
CA LEU A 126 19.32 -10.77 10.74
C LEU A 126 20.35 -11.05 9.64
N TYR A 127 21.63 -10.75 9.94
CA TYR A 127 22.81 -10.89 9.07
C TYR A 127 23.01 -9.81 8.01
N SER A 128 22.20 -8.76 8.00
CA SER A 128 22.48 -7.59 7.17
C SER A 128 23.34 -6.55 7.89
N HIS A 129 24.05 -5.75 7.10
CA HIS A 129 25.02 -4.74 7.54
C HIS A 129 24.69 -3.32 7.08
N PHE A 130 23.55 -3.10 6.41
CA PHE A 130 23.15 -1.75 6.02
C PHE A 130 22.89 -0.88 7.25
N GLU A 131 23.33 0.38 7.19
CA GLU A 131 23.25 1.27 8.35
C GLU A 131 21.80 1.61 8.72
N TYR A 132 20.98 1.93 7.72
CA TYR A 132 19.66 2.53 7.93
C TYR A 132 18.52 1.52 8.07
N TYR A 133 18.43 0.54 7.16
CA TYR A 133 17.49 -0.60 7.18
C TYR A 133 17.86 -1.58 6.05
N ASP A 134 17.18 -2.73 5.93
CA ASP A 134 17.50 -3.75 4.89
C ASP A 134 16.34 -4.14 3.97
N HIS A 135 15.10 -3.90 4.41
CA HIS A 135 13.93 -4.38 3.67
C HIS A 135 12.76 -3.42 3.86
N ILE A 136 11.95 -3.28 2.80
CA ILE A 136 10.73 -2.49 2.77
C ILE A 136 9.53 -3.43 2.71
N MET A 137 8.48 -3.12 3.46
CA MET A 137 7.26 -3.92 3.50
C MET A 137 6.01 -3.04 3.50
N PRO A 138 4.89 -3.56 2.98
CA PRO A 138 3.58 -2.94 3.11
C PRO A 138 2.94 -3.31 4.45
N ALA A 139 2.63 -2.31 5.27
CA ALA A 139 1.66 -2.44 6.35
C ALA A 139 0.25 -2.21 5.80
N ILE A 140 -0.64 -3.15 6.07
CA ILE A 140 -1.95 -3.26 5.40
C ILE A 140 -3.11 -3.41 6.38
N GLY A 141 -2.85 -3.48 7.68
CA GLY A 141 -3.91 -3.67 8.65
C GLY A 141 -3.46 -3.44 10.08
N VAL A 142 -4.44 -3.21 10.94
CA VAL A 142 -4.26 -3.10 12.38
C VAL A 142 -5.44 -3.70 13.11
N ARG A 143 -5.16 -4.39 14.21
CA ARG A 143 -6.16 -4.84 15.18
C ARG A 143 -5.99 -4.04 16.47
N PHE A 144 -7.04 -3.36 16.90
CA PHE A 144 -6.98 -2.37 17.97
C PHE A 144 -8.26 -2.31 18.81
N ARG A 145 -8.21 -1.67 19.98
CA ARG A 145 -9.41 -1.39 20.78
C ARG A 145 -9.88 0.04 20.60
N ASP A 146 -9.00 0.98 20.94
CA ASP A 146 -9.21 2.42 20.75
C ASP A 146 -8.61 2.86 19.42
N GLU A 147 -9.28 3.71 18.65
CA GLU A 147 -8.73 4.26 17.40
C GLU A 147 -7.85 5.50 17.63
N ASN A 148 -8.06 6.20 18.73
CA ASN A 148 -7.46 7.50 19.03
C ASN A 148 -6.18 7.40 19.86
N GLU A 149 -6.03 6.30 20.61
CA GLU A 149 -4.90 6.08 21.51
C GLU A 149 -3.98 4.97 21.01
N TYR A 150 -2.66 5.13 21.19
CA TYR A 150 -1.72 4.02 21.01
C TYR A 150 -1.90 3.00 22.13
N ASP A 151 -2.16 1.73 21.80
CA ASP A 151 -2.09 0.63 22.73
C ASP A 151 -1.04 -0.35 22.23
N SER A 152 0.01 -0.57 23.03
CA SER A 152 1.07 -1.52 22.71
C SER A 152 0.55 -2.97 22.54
N ASN A 153 -0.67 -3.30 22.97
CA ASN A 153 -1.33 -4.59 22.72
C ASN A 153 -2.01 -4.69 21.34
N ASP A 154 -2.07 -3.60 20.58
CA ASP A 154 -2.56 -3.60 19.22
C ASP A 154 -1.67 -4.47 18.33
N THR A 155 -2.21 -5.00 17.25
CA THR A 155 -1.50 -5.88 16.32
C THR A 155 -1.34 -5.20 14.97
N LEU A 156 -0.11 -5.04 14.51
CA LEU A 156 0.21 -4.62 13.14
C LEU A 156 0.09 -5.83 12.20
N ILE A 157 -0.52 -5.63 11.04
CA ILE A 157 -0.71 -6.63 9.99
C ILE A 157 0.00 -6.14 8.72
N TYR A 158 0.92 -6.93 8.18
CA TYR A 158 1.77 -6.55 7.05
C TYR A 158 2.15 -7.76 6.18
N GLN A 159 2.81 -7.53 5.05
CA GLN A 159 3.30 -8.60 4.18
C GLN A 159 4.82 -8.51 4.05
N ASN A 160 5.52 -9.63 3.88
CA ASN A 160 6.98 -9.62 3.75
C ASN A 160 7.51 -9.65 2.32
N LEU A 161 6.63 -9.85 1.33
CA LEU A 161 6.97 -9.91 -0.09
C LEU A 161 7.71 -11.18 -0.55
N PHE A 162 7.76 -12.24 0.27
CA PHE A 162 8.35 -13.54 -0.08
C PHE A 162 7.32 -14.66 -0.17
N HIS A 163 6.12 -14.43 0.37
CA HIS A 163 5.04 -15.40 0.38
C HIS A 163 3.67 -14.72 0.35
N ASP A 164 2.65 -15.50 0.02
CA ASP A 164 1.24 -15.11 -0.04
C ASP A 164 0.56 -14.93 1.34
N LYS A 165 1.33 -14.93 2.42
CA LYS A 165 0.83 -14.81 3.80
C LYS A 165 1.09 -13.44 4.40
N GLN A 166 0.13 -13.01 5.21
CA GLN A 166 0.26 -11.85 6.08
C GLN A 166 1.03 -12.24 7.35
N ILE A 167 1.70 -11.26 7.93
CA ILE A 167 2.38 -11.33 9.22
C ILE A 167 1.59 -10.45 10.17
N GLU A 168 1.30 -10.99 11.36
CA GLU A 168 0.62 -10.28 12.43
C GLU A 168 1.50 -10.24 13.67
N ARG A 169 1.76 -9.04 14.20
CA ARG A 169 2.61 -8.87 15.39
C ARG A 169 2.08 -7.79 16.31
N LYS A 170 2.07 -8.09 17.62
CA LYS A 170 1.70 -7.09 18.62
C LYS A 170 2.74 -5.97 18.68
N MET A 171 2.29 -4.74 18.90
CA MET A 171 3.15 -3.56 18.99
C MET A 171 4.15 -3.65 20.17
N ASN A 172 3.79 -4.37 21.23
CA ASN A 172 4.66 -4.70 22.38
C ASN A 172 5.48 -5.97 22.23
N ASP A 173 5.41 -6.66 21.08
CA ASP A 173 6.23 -7.84 20.87
C ASP A 173 7.71 -7.41 20.87
N LYS A 174 8.48 -7.95 21.81
CA LYS A 174 9.90 -7.64 22.01
C LYS A 174 10.78 -7.84 20.78
N ASP A 175 10.32 -8.63 19.81
CA ASP A 175 11.07 -8.82 18.57
C ASP A 175 10.56 -7.93 17.42
N LEU A 176 9.53 -7.07 17.64
CA LEU A 176 8.93 -6.20 16.62
C LEU A 176 9.78 -4.98 16.38
N ALA A 177 10.15 -4.30 17.46
CA ALA A 177 11.14 -3.24 17.41
C ALA A 177 12.51 -3.77 17.83
N ALA A 178 13.57 -3.33 17.16
CA ALA A 178 14.92 -3.62 17.60
C ALA A 178 15.92 -2.55 17.17
N THR A 179 17.05 -2.48 17.86
CA THR A 179 18.26 -1.87 17.28
C THR A 179 18.83 -2.81 16.21
N ARG A 180 19.64 -2.26 15.29
CA ARG A 180 20.41 -3.05 14.31
C ARG A 180 21.15 -4.24 14.96
N LYS A 181 21.77 -4.03 16.12
CA LYS A 181 22.55 -5.07 16.85
C LYS A 181 21.69 -6.14 17.48
N THR A 182 20.42 -5.84 17.80
CA THR A 182 19.53 -6.73 18.55
C THR A 182 18.47 -7.39 17.68
N CYS A 183 18.31 -6.99 16.42
CA CYS A 183 17.38 -7.69 15.53
C CYS A 183 17.83 -9.14 15.29
N ARG A 184 16.88 -10.08 15.40
CA ARG A 184 17.10 -11.53 15.23
C ARG A 184 16.11 -12.17 14.27
N LYS A 185 15.42 -11.36 13.46
CA LYS A 185 14.40 -11.83 12.51
C LYS A 185 14.94 -11.82 11.09
N HIS A 186 14.67 -12.89 10.36
CA HIS A 186 14.91 -12.95 8.92
C HIS A 186 13.73 -12.37 8.13
N CYS A 187 13.87 -12.27 6.82
CA CYS A 187 12.85 -11.66 5.98
C CYS A 187 11.53 -12.45 5.98
N GLY A 188 11.61 -13.78 5.96
CA GLY A 188 10.45 -14.67 6.12
C GLY A 188 9.68 -14.48 7.43
N GLN A 189 10.27 -13.82 8.43
CA GLN A 189 9.65 -13.53 9.74
C GLN A 189 9.23 -12.06 9.88
N GLY A 190 9.40 -11.25 8.84
CA GLY A 190 8.96 -9.86 8.81
C GLY A 190 9.89 -8.88 9.54
N GLY A 191 11.16 -9.25 9.75
CA GLY A 191 12.19 -8.35 10.29
C GLY A 191 11.87 -7.73 11.66
N CYS A 192 12.62 -6.68 12.00
CA CYS A 192 12.39 -5.82 13.15
C CYS A 192 12.36 -4.36 12.71
N ILE A 193 11.29 -3.63 13.04
CA ILE A 193 11.21 -2.18 12.86
C ILE A 193 12.33 -1.51 13.67
N PRO A 194 13.03 -0.51 13.13
CA PRO A 194 14.03 0.25 13.89
C PRO A 194 13.47 0.80 15.20
N LEU A 195 14.23 0.74 16.29
CA LEU A 195 13.75 1.29 17.56
C LEU A 195 13.89 2.83 17.65
N ASN A 196 14.92 3.38 17.00
CA ASN A 196 15.38 4.74 17.25
C ASN A 196 15.04 5.72 16.13
N VAL A 197 15.21 5.30 14.86
CA VAL A 197 14.98 6.13 13.67
C VAL A 197 14.20 5.30 12.68
N ASP A 198 12.96 5.68 12.45
CA ASP A 198 12.01 4.99 11.60
C ASP A 198 11.87 5.69 10.25
N TYR A 199 11.45 4.96 9.22
CA TYR A 199 11.17 5.52 7.90
C TYR A 199 9.85 4.96 7.41
N GLY A 200 8.94 5.85 6.99
CA GLY A 200 7.69 5.41 6.40
C GLY A 200 7.00 6.45 5.55
N ILE A 201 6.17 5.96 4.64
CA ILE A 201 5.32 6.78 3.77
C ILE A 201 3.94 6.12 3.73
N ALA A 202 2.91 6.84 4.16
CA ALA A 202 1.53 6.45 3.94
C ALA A 202 1.13 6.86 2.52
N VAL A 203 0.65 5.93 1.70
CA VAL A 203 0.05 6.27 0.40
C VAL A 203 -1.42 6.54 0.64
N THR A 204 -1.84 7.79 0.48
CA THR A 204 -3.16 8.27 0.95
C THR A 204 -4.23 8.18 -0.13
N GLY A 205 -3.85 7.95 -1.39
CA GLY A 205 -4.80 7.95 -2.49
C GLY A 205 -4.15 8.10 -3.85
N ILE A 206 -5.00 8.45 -4.80
CA ILE A 206 -4.60 8.87 -6.15
C ILE A 206 -4.69 10.40 -6.25
N VAL A 207 -3.93 10.98 -7.17
CA VAL A 207 -4.09 12.40 -7.51
C VAL A 207 -5.35 12.56 -8.36
N ASP A 208 -6.34 13.23 -7.78
CA ASP A 208 -7.61 13.66 -8.37
C ASP A 208 -8.01 14.98 -7.69
N GLU A 209 -7.38 16.08 -8.14
CA GLU A 209 -7.45 17.40 -7.48
C GLU A 209 -8.90 17.90 -7.33
N ASP A 210 -9.76 17.60 -8.31
CA ASP A 210 -11.16 18.01 -8.36
C ASP A 210 -12.12 16.97 -7.77
N ARG A 211 -11.60 15.82 -7.30
CA ARG A 211 -12.35 14.74 -6.63
C ARG A 211 -13.56 14.24 -7.42
N VAL A 212 -13.37 14.03 -8.72
CA VAL A 212 -14.44 13.60 -9.64
C VAL A 212 -14.48 12.10 -9.87
N THR A 213 -13.44 11.37 -9.43
CA THR A 213 -13.32 9.93 -9.60
C THR A 213 -13.80 9.17 -8.36
N LEU A 214 -14.24 7.93 -8.57
CA LEU A 214 -14.64 7.01 -7.51
C LEU A 214 -13.50 6.05 -7.15
N PRO A 215 -13.50 5.47 -5.92
CA PRO A 215 -12.54 4.46 -5.55
C PRO A 215 -12.62 3.23 -6.46
N VAL A 216 -11.47 2.85 -7.00
CA VAL A 216 -11.30 1.67 -7.84
C VAL A 216 -10.21 0.79 -7.23
N ARG A 217 -10.45 -0.54 -7.25
CA ARG A 217 -9.50 -1.57 -6.84
C ARG A 217 -9.30 -2.53 -8.00
N LEU A 218 -8.09 -3.08 -8.13
CA LEU A 218 -7.72 -4.03 -9.16
C LEU A 218 -7.17 -5.29 -8.52
N SER A 219 -7.63 -6.44 -9.01
CA SER A 219 -6.97 -7.73 -8.78
C SER A 219 -6.51 -8.31 -10.11
N VAL A 220 -5.39 -9.02 -10.09
CA VAL A 220 -4.81 -9.68 -11.25
C VAL A 220 -4.65 -11.18 -11.01
N SER A 221 -4.72 -12.00 -12.06
CA SER A 221 -4.69 -13.46 -11.94
C SER A 221 -3.36 -14.07 -11.49
N ALA A 222 -2.25 -13.35 -11.63
CA ALA A 222 -0.93 -13.82 -11.21
C ALA A 222 -0.47 -13.07 -9.96
N TRP A 223 -0.12 -13.79 -8.89
CA TRP A 223 0.35 -13.21 -7.63
C TRP A 223 1.82 -12.76 -7.68
N ASN A 224 2.59 -13.26 -8.65
CA ASN A 224 3.98 -12.89 -8.91
C ASN A 224 4.15 -12.31 -10.32
N GLU A 225 5.07 -11.36 -10.48
CA GLU A 225 5.49 -10.82 -11.78
C GLU A 225 6.72 -11.62 -12.28
N PRO A 226 6.79 -12.03 -13.56
CA PRO A 226 8.01 -12.61 -14.14
C PRO A 226 9.17 -11.61 -14.00
N ASN A 227 10.39 -12.07 -13.78
CA ASN A 227 11.54 -11.19 -13.57
C ASN A 227 12.00 -10.51 -14.86
N LEU A 228 11.49 -9.29 -15.09
CA LEU A 228 11.76 -8.49 -16.29
C LEU A 228 13.07 -7.68 -16.20
N HIS A 229 13.86 -7.86 -15.14
CA HIS A 229 15.16 -7.18 -15.04
C HIS A 229 16.08 -7.64 -16.19
N PRO A 230 16.83 -6.73 -16.86
CA PRO A 230 17.63 -7.08 -18.04
C PRO A 230 18.63 -8.22 -17.85
N ALA A 231 19.11 -8.45 -16.62
CA ALA A 231 20.03 -9.54 -16.30
C ALA A 231 19.38 -10.94 -16.27
N TYR A 232 18.05 -11.02 -16.09
CA TYR A 232 17.29 -12.27 -15.99
C TYR A 232 16.39 -12.47 -17.20
N ASN A 233 15.74 -11.39 -17.64
CA ASN A 233 14.99 -11.29 -18.90
C ASN A 233 13.98 -12.45 -19.08
N GLU A 234 13.18 -12.73 -18.05
CA GLU A 234 12.08 -13.67 -18.16
C GLU A 234 11.01 -13.15 -19.14
N ASN A 235 10.22 -14.06 -19.70
CA ASN A 235 9.19 -13.69 -20.66
C ASN A 235 8.03 -12.98 -19.95
N PRO A 236 7.57 -11.82 -20.45
CA PRO A 236 6.34 -11.19 -20.00
C PRO A 236 5.14 -12.14 -20.09
N ILE A 237 4.18 -11.97 -19.19
CA ILE A 237 2.91 -12.70 -19.19
C ILE A 237 1.75 -11.74 -19.35
N GLU A 238 0.61 -12.28 -19.79
CA GLU A 238 -0.67 -11.59 -19.87
C GLU A 238 -1.55 -12.08 -18.73
N MET A 239 -2.13 -11.16 -17.95
CA MET A 239 -2.94 -11.47 -16.77
C MET A 239 -4.41 -11.07 -16.99
N ASP A 240 -5.32 -11.79 -16.35
CA ASP A 240 -6.70 -11.34 -16.21
C ASP A 240 -6.77 -10.24 -15.15
N GLY A 241 -7.56 -9.20 -15.42
CA GLY A 241 -7.83 -8.12 -14.47
C GLY A 241 -9.30 -8.10 -14.04
N ASN A 242 -9.55 -8.05 -12.73
CA ASN A 242 -10.88 -7.77 -12.20
C ASN A 242 -10.86 -6.45 -11.43
N VAL A 243 -11.71 -5.54 -11.85
CA VAL A 243 -11.84 -4.19 -11.33
C VAL A 243 -13.08 -4.10 -10.45
N THR A 244 -12.91 -3.58 -9.24
CA THR A 244 -14.01 -3.29 -8.33
C THR A 244 -14.13 -1.79 -8.14
N VAL A 245 -15.29 -1.22 -8.47
CA VAL A 245 -15.63 0.18 -8.21
C VAL A 245 -16.53 0.23 -6.97
N ARG A 246 -16.29 1.20 -6.08
CA ARG A 246 -17.04 1.39 -4.83
C ARG A 246 -17.68 2.78 -4.77
N ASP A 247 -18.51 2.98 -3.75
CA ASP A 247 -19.21 4.23 -3.44
C ASP A 247 -20.13 4.71 -4.57
N LEU A 248 -20.70 3.75 -5.30
CA LEU A 248 -21.66 4.01 -6.36
C LEU A 248 -23.03 4.38 -5.81
N ILE A 249 -23.76 5.21 -6.55
CA ILE A 249 -25.16 5.54 -6.28
C ILE A 249 -26.03 4.70 -7.22
N VAL A 250 -26.88 3.87 -6.65
CA VAL A 250 -27.79 2.98 -7.40
C VAL A 250 -28.65 3.78 -8.39
N GLY A 251 -28.76 3.27 -9.62
CA GLY A 251 -29.49 3.86 -10.72
C GLY A 251 -28.75 4.96 -11.47
N LYS A 252 -27.54 5.34 -11.05
CA LYS A 252 -26.69 6.29 -11.80
C LYS A 252 -25.83 5.57 -12.83
N LEU A 253 -25.56 6.26 -13.92
CA LEU A 253 -24.71 5.81 -15.02
C LEU A 253 -23.26 6.25 -14.76
N TYR A 254 -22.32 5.34 -14.98
CA TYR A 254 -20.90 5.52 -14.75
C TYR A 254 -20.09 5.06 -15.94
N VAL A 255 -18.87 5.59 -16.05
CA VAL A 255 -17.90 5.22 -17.06
C VAL A 255 -16.59 4.81 -16.38
N LEU A 256 -16.19 3.55 -16.56
CA LEU A 256 -14.89 3.04 -16.16
C LEU A 256 -13.90 3.21 -17.32
N LEU A 257 -12.89 4.03 -17.10
CA LEU A 257 -11.83 4.38 -18.07
C LEU A 257 -10.59 3.54 -17.79
N ARG A 258 -9.95 3.03 -18.84
CA ARG A 258 -8.70 2.26 -18.79
C ARG A 258 -7.60 3.01 -19.52
N TYR A 259 -6.43 3.14 -18.91
CA TYR A 259 -5.23 3.74 -19.48
C TYR A 259 -4.06 2.75 -19.43
N SER A 260 -3.21 2.77 -20.44
CA SER A 260 -2.06 1.87 -20.62
C SER A 260 -0.74 2.48 -20.14
N SER A 261 -0.80 3.72 -19.65
CA SER A 261 0.33 4.46 -19.11
C SER A 261 -0.16 5.48 -18.08
N TYR A 262 0.64 5.73 -17.05
CA TYR A 262 0.39 6.81 -16.09
C TYR A 262 0.39 8.18 -16.76
N GLU A 263 1.16 8.36 -17.84
CA GLU A 263 1.32 9.63 -18.57
C GLU A 263 0.01 10.16 -19.15
N TYR A 264 -0.99 9.30 -19.36
CA TYR A 264 -2.27 9.66 -19.95
C TYR A 264 -3.39 9.83 -18.92
N VAL A 265 -3.14 9.49 -17.64
CA VAL A 265 -4.14 9.58 -16.59
C VAL A 265 -4.28 11.03 -16.14
N PRO A 266 -5.45 11.67 -16.29
CA PRO A 266 -5.65 13.02 -15.77
C PRO A 266 -5.51 13.05 -14.25
N THR A 267 -4.87 14.08 -13.73
CA THR A 267 -4.72 14.35 -12.29
C THR A 267 -5.67 15.43 -11.77
N LYS A 268 -6.31 16.15 -12.69
CA LYS A 268 -7.26 17.23 -12.45
C LYS A 268 -8.20 17.37 -13.64
N GLY A 269 -9.30 18.06 -13.43
CA GLY A 269 -10.33 18.34 -14.43
C GLY A 269 -11.72 17.92 -13.97
N THR A 270 -12.69 18.36 -14.74
CA THR A 270 -14.09 17.97 -14.59
C THR A 270 -14.32 16.53 -15.03
N ILE A 271 -15.50 15.98 -14.74
CA ILE A 271 -15.96 14.70 -15.31
C ILE A 271 -15.80 14.69 -16.85
N GLY A 272 -16.13 15.79 -17.52
CA GLY A 272 -16.01 15.92 -18.97
C GLY A 272 -14.56 15.77 -19.45
N ASP A 273 -13.60 16.30 -18.71
CA ASP A 273 -12.17 16.20 -19.04
C ASP A 273 -11.68 14.75 -18.96
N PHE A 274 -12.12 13.98 -17.95
CA PHE A 274 -11.86 12.54 -17.89
C PHE A 274 -12.51 11.79 -19.06
N LEU A 275 -13.77 12.09 -19.38
CA LEU A 275 -14.51 11.45 -20.48
C LEU A 275 -13.97 11.79 -21.88
N LEU A 276 -13.15 12.84 -22.01
CA LEU A 276 -12.47 13.26 -23.24
C LEU A 276 -10.96 12.99 -23.21
N SER A 277 -10.45 12.40 -22.13
CA SER A 277 -9.02 12.11 -21.95
C SER A 277 -8.54 10.97 -22.86
N ASN A 278 -7.22 10.77 -22.90
CA ASN A 278 -6.56 9.77 -23.75
C ASN A 278 -6.62 8.34 -23.14
N PHE A 279 -7.80 7.87 -22.74
CA PHE A 279 -7.99 6.47 -22.31
C PHE A 279 -7.96 5.51 -23.52
N ASP A 280 -7.51 4.26 -23.31
CA ASP A 280 -7.48 3.24 -24.39
C ASP A 280 -8.83 2.57 -24.61
N SER A 281 -9.65 2.52 -23.56
CA SER A 281 -11.01 1.98 -23.61
C SER A 281 -11.84 2.47 -22.44
N LYS A 282 -13.15 2.44 -22.63
CA LYS A 282 -14.14 2.71 -21.60
C LYS A 282 -15.19 1.62 -21.51
N HIS A 283 -15.78 1.47 -20.33
CA HIS A 283 -16.92 0.60 -20.06
C HIS A 283 -18.02 1.39 -19.36
N GLU A 284 -19.20 1.47 -19.96
CA GLU A 284 -20.35 2.20 -19.41
C GLU A 284 -21.29 1.23 -18.68
N PHE A 285 -21.78 1.60 -17.51
CA PHE A 285 -22.68 0.77 -16.73
C PHE A 285 -23.60 1.59 -15.82
N ILE A 286 -24.81 1.07 -15.59
CA ILE A 286 -25.71 1.59 -14.57
C ILE A 286 -25.43 0.83 -13.27
N ALA A 287 -25.20 1.55 -12.18
CA ALA A 287 -24.96 0.96 -10.88
C ALA A 287 -26.25 0.30 -10.35
N ASN A 288 -26.24 -1.02 -10.18
CA ASN A 288 -27.35 -1.75 -9.55
C ASN A 288 -27.13 -1.96 -8.04
N ASP A 289 -25.93 -1.61 -7.55
CA ASP A 289 -25.50 -1.70 -6.16
C ASP A 289 -24.47 -0.58 -5.89
N THR A 290 -24.01 -0.44 -4.65
CA THR A 290 -22.93 0.50 -4.26
C THR A 290 -21.54 0.02 -4.68
N ILE A 291 -21.44 -1.25 -5.11
CA ILE A 291 -20.23 -1.89 -5.62
C ILE A 291 -20.51 -2.46 -7.01
N TYR A 292 -19.57 -2.26 -7.94
CA TYR A 292 -19.62 -2.86 -9.27
C TYR A 292 -18.33 -3.62 -9.55
N ASN A 293 -18.46 -4.86 -10.03
CA ASN A 293 -17.33 -5.68 -10.44
C ASN A 293 -17.30 -5.82 -11.95
N TYR A 294 -16.12 -5.66 -12.53
CA TYR A 294 -15.88 -5.71 -13.96
C TYR A 294 -14.65 -6.55 -14.26
N THR A 295 -14.80 -7.59 -15.06
CA THR A 295 -13.67 -8.34 -15.61
C THR A 295 -13.24 -7.66 -16.91
N ASP A 296 -11.99 -7.18 -16.96
CA ASP A 296 -11.46 -6.55 -18.18
C ASP A 296 -11.27 -7.61 -19.27
N PRO A 297 -11.94 -7.51 -20.43
CA PRO A 297 -11.73 -8.44 -21.54
C PRO A 297 -10.34 -8.26 -22.18
N LYS A 298 -9.67 -7.13 -21.96
CA LYS A 298 -8.29 -6.92 -22.35
C LYS A 298 -7.38 -7.43 -21.23
N LYS A 299 -6.43 -8.29 -21.59
CA LYS A 299 -5.39 -8.74 -20.68
C LYS A 299 -4.51 -7.56 -20.23
N ILE A 300 -3.94 -7.71 -19.04
CA ILE A 300 -2.97 -6.78 -18.46
C ILE A 300 -1.58 -7.38 -18.68
N PRO A 301 -0.72 -6.73 -19.47
CA PRO A 301 0.65 -7.19 -19.63
C PRO A 301 1.39 -7.04 -18.29
N SER A 302 2.24 -7.98 -17.95
CA SER A 302 3.10 -7.88 -16.76
C SER A 302 4.15 -6.77 -16.91
N THR A 303 4.36 -6.26 -18.11
CA THR A 303 5.21 -5.09 -18.40
C THR A 303 4.45 -3.78 -18.22
N GLY A 304 5.14 -2.74 -17.77
CA GLY A 304 4.61 -1.37 -17.77
C GLY A 304 3.53 -1.13 -16.71
N SER A 305 2.42 -0.52 -17.13
CA SER A 305 1.34 -0.16 -16.21
C SER A 305 -0.03 -0.15 -16.86
N VAL A 306 -1.09 -0.36 -16.08
CA VAL A 306 -2.49 -0.15 -16.49
C VAL A 306 -3.22 0.56 -15.36
N TYR A 307 -3.98 1.60 -15.66
CA TYR A 307 -4.73 2.38 -14.67
C TYR A 307 -6.21 2.37 -14.99
N TYR A 308 -7.03 2.33 -13.94
CA TYR A 308 -8.47 2.49 -14.03
C TYR A 308 -8.93 3.72 -13.27
N ARG A 309 -9.85 4.49 -13.87
CA ARG A 309 -10.57 5.60 -13.22
C ARG A 309 -12.05 5.45 -13.52
N CYS A 310 -12.89 5.57 -12.50
CA CYS A 310 -14.34 5.57 -12.69
C CYS A 310 -14.88 6.96 -12.42
N VAL A 311 -15.71 7.48 -13.32
CA VAL A 311 -16.41 8.77 -13.17
C VAL A 311 -17.91 8.59 -13.41
N PRO A 312 -18.79 9.41 -12.82
CA PRO A 312 -20.18 9.47 -13.23
C PRO A 312 -20.29 9.89 -14.71
N GLN A 313 -21.30 9.41 -15.42
CA GLN A 313 -21.62 9.96 -16.74
C GLN A 313 -22.45 11.24 -16.58
N LEU A 314 -22.07 12.30 -17.29
CA LEU A 314 -22.88 13.52 -17.36
C LEU A 314 -24.22 13.18 -18.02
N GLN A 315 -25.32 13.56 -17.35
CA GLN A 315 -26.68 13.50 -17.90
C GLN A 315 -26.93 14.64 -18.86
#